data_AF-A0A7U9HAI4-F1
#
_entry.id   AF-A0A7U9HAI4-F1
#
_cell.length_a   1.000
_cell.length_b   1.000
_cell.length_c   1.000
_cell.angle_alpha   90.00
_cell.angle_beta   90.00
_cell.angle_gamma   90.00
#
_symmetry.space_group_name_H-M   'P 1'
#
loop_
_entity.id
_entity.type
_entity.pdbx_description
1 polymer ?
#
loop_
_entity_poly.entity_id
_entity_poly.type
_entity_poly.pdbx_seq_one_letter_code
_entity_poly.pdbx_strand_id
1 'polypeptide(L)'
;MSRQGWQGFGWANDRVPRAPLDDETRRAEHLPRTLRPVPGDDVTQRPVFDPALKQYQNAYRATDPSFTDPERGTAWRAARRRALDQVLDAVADSEWVDSLVLRGSMLMSTWFGAQAREPGDLDFVVVPRSWRIDDGRTERMLTALAEAAGARAGTGAGGVDVGISARGAVVEDIWTYDRVPGLRMVVPWGSPGLPGGHVQLDFVFGERLPEPPEPVELSGGAVLYAATPGLSLAWKLMWLINDMYGQGKDLYDAVLLAERHPLSRDLLHAVFRLSGEWPYHREHILLEDVVEAAGCVEWNHFVTEYPRFRDRGDEFAERLVRAVTPAFTRDGG
;
A
#
# COMPACT_ATOMS: atom_id res chain seq x y z
N MET A 1 0.81 6.83 -32.87
CA MET A 1 1.39 5.53 -32.49
C MET A 1 1.10 5.33 -31.01
N SER A 2 0.37 4.37 -30.44
CA SER A 2 -0.63 3.39 -30.88
C SER A 2 -1.74 3.40 -29.81
N ARG A 3 -2.78 4.22 -29.98
CA ARG A 3 -3.89 4.36 -29.00
C ARG A 3 -4.65 3.05 -28.74
N GLN A 4 -4.65 2.13 -29.72
CA GLN A 4 -5.48 0.91 -29.72
C GLN A 4 -5.28 -0.02 -28.51
N GLY A 5 -4.09 -0.03 -27.89
CA GLY A 5 -3.83 -0.91 -26.74
C GLY A 5 -4.42 -0.39 -25.43
N TRP A 6 -4.48 0.93 -25.25
CA TRP A 6 -4.89 1.59 -24.01
C TRP A 6 -6.36 2.02 -24.00
N GLN A 7 -6.98 2.09 -25.19
CA GLN A 7 -8.36 2.49 -25.34
C GLN A 7 -9.29 1.60 -24.51
N GLY A 8 -9.98 2.21 -23.54
CA GLY A 8 -10.89 1.49 -22.65
C GLY A 8 -10.20 0.58 -21.61
N PHE A 9 -8.92 0.81 -21.33
CA PHE A 9 -8.19 0.07 -20.29
C PHE A 9 -8.89 0.14 -18.94
N GLY A 10 -9.24 -1.01 -18.37
CA GLY A 10 -9.91 -1.12 -17.08
C GLY A 10 -10.29 -2.55 -16.73
N TRP A 11 -11.46 -2.72 -16.11
CA TRP A 11 -11.94 -3.99 -15.54
C TRP A 11 -12.07 -5.14 -16.55
N ALA A 12 -12.31 -4.84 -17.83
CA ALA A 12 -12.51 -5.84 -18.87
C ALA A 12 -11.19 -6.43 -19.40
N ASN A 13 -10.04 -5.84 -19.03
CA ASN A 13 -8.74 -6.29 -19.48
C ASN A 13 -8.21 -7.40 -18.57
N ASP A 14 -7.70 -8.47 -19.17
CA ASP A 14 -7.00 -9.55 -18.46
C ASP A 14 -5.52 -9.22 -18.20
N ARG A 15 -4.97 -8.24 -18.95
CA ARG A 15 -3.57 -7.82 -18.93
C ARG A 15 -3.42 -6.32 -19.10
N VAL A 16 -2.36 -5.77 -18.51
CA VAL A 16 -1.92 -4.39 -18.78
C VAL A 16 -1.35 -4.34 -20.20
N PRO A 17 -1.76 -3.35 -21.04
CA PRO A 17 -1.24 -3.19 -22.38
C PRO A 17 0.28 -3.04 -22.41
N ARG A 18 0.91 -3.69 -23.40
CA ARG A 18 2.36 -3.65 -23.62
C ARG A 18 2.82 -2.41 -24.41
N ALA A 19 1.87 -1.72 -25.05
CA ALA A 19 2.18 -0.51 -25.81
C ALA A 19 2.73 0.56 -24.86
N PRO A 20 3.77 1.33 -25.24
CA PRO A 20 4.23 2.46 -24.45
C PRO A 20 3.08 3.39 -24.09
N LEU A 21 3.04 3.81 -22.82
CA LEU A 21 2.05 4.79 -22.34
C LEU A 21 2.68 6.19 -22.37
N ASP A 22 2.53 6.88 -23.49
CA ASP A 22 2.95 8.27 -23.61
C ASP A 22 1.97 9.24 -22.93
N ASP A 23 2.42 10.47 -22.72
CA ASP A 23 1.64 11.49 -22.03
C ASP A 23 0.37 11.92 -22.80
N GLU A 24 0.35 11.79 -24.13
CA GLU A 24 -0.83 12.09 -24.93
C GLU A 24 -1.92 11.03 -24.70
N THR A 25 -1.57 9.76 -24.86
CA THR A 25 -2.45 8.61 -24.66
C THR A 25 -2.95 8.56 -23.23
N ARG A 26 -2.06 8.77 -22.25
CA ARG A 26 -2.42 8.82 -20.83
C ARG A 26 -3.47 9.88 -20.53
N ARG A 27 -3.32 11.10 -21.07
CA ARG A 27 -4.32 12.17 -20.90
C ARG A 27 -5.63 11.85 -21.60
N ALA A 28 -5.57 11.31 -22.82
CA ALA A 28 -6.75 10.97 -23.60
C ALA A 28 -7.59 9.87 -22.95
N GLU A 29 -6.94 8.88 -22.34
CA GLU A 29 -7.59 7.74 -21.67
C GLU A 29 -7.84 8.00 -20.17
N HIS A 30 -7.59 9.22 -19.68
CA HIS A 30 -7.74 9.59 -18.26
C HIS A 30 -7.05 8.61 -17.31
N LEU A 31 -5.77 8.30 -17.57
CA LEU A 31 -4.95 7.39 -16.76
C LEU A 31 -3.98 8.16 -15.84
N PRO A 32 -3.68 7.63 -14.64
CA PRO A 32 -2.78 8.30 -13.69
C PRO A 32 -1.33 8.30 -14.17
N ARG A 33 -0.54 9.31 -13.80
CA ARG A 33 0.90 9.35 -14.12
C ARG A 33 1.69 8.26 -13.41
N THR A 34 1.14 7.71 -12.34
CA THR A 34 1.72 6.63 -11.54
C THR A 34 1.47 5.24 -12.16
N LEU A 35 0.61 5.12 -13.18
CA LEU A 35 0.50 3.89 -13.97
C LEU A 35 1.74 3.75 -14.86
N ARG A 36 2.67 2.91 -14.42
CA ARG A 36 3.95 2.67 -15.08
C ARG A 36 4.18 1.18 -15.33
N PRO A 37 3.76 0.66 -16.50
CA PRO A 37 4.00 -0.73 -16.87
C PRO A 37 5.50 -1.03 -16.95
N VAL A 38 5.87 -2.23 -16.52
CA VAL A 38 7.23 -2.75 -16.62
C VAL A 38 7.43 -3.28 -18.05
N PRO A 39 8.42 -2.76 -18.81
CA PRO A 39 8.64 -3.19 -20.19
C PRO A 39 9.25 -4.60 -20.24
N GLY A 40 8.88 -5.39 -21.24
CA GLY A 40 9.49 -6.69 -21.51
C GLY A 40 8.54 -7.68 -22.19
N ASP A 41 9.07 -8.50 -23.10
CA ASP A 41 8.26 -9.48 -23.86
C ASP A 41 7.80 -10.66 -22.99
N ASP A 42 8.61 -11.02 -22.00
CA ASP A 42 8.40 -12.07 -21.02
C ASP A 42 7.62 -11.61 -19.77
N VAL A 43 7.30 -10.31 -19.70
CA VAL A 43 6.57 -9.68 -18.59
C VAL A 43 5.07 -9.78 -18.81
N THR A 44 4.36 -10.17 -17.76
CA THR A 44 2.90 -10.09 -17.68
C THR A 44 2.49 -9.37 -16.41
N GLN A 45 1.76 -8.27 -16.57
CA GLN A 45 1.09 -7.55 -15.48
C GLN A 45 -0.42 -7.57 -15.72
N ARG A 46 -1.20 -7.60 -14.64
CA ARG A 46 -2.66 -7.56 -14.69
C ARG A 46 -3.18 -6.25 -14.10
N PRO A 47 -4.35 -5.76 -14.52
CA PRO A 47 -4.99 -4.63 -13.86
C PRO A 47 -5.56 -5.10 -12.52
N VAL A 48 -5.28 -4.35 -11.46
CA VAL A 48 -5.91 -4.50 -10.14
C VAL A 48 -6.50 -3.16 -9.74
N PHE A 49 -7.74 -3.20 -9.29
CA PHE A 49 -8.45 -2.02 -8.84
C PHE A 49 -7.77 -1.41 -7.61
N ASP A 50 -7.67 -0.09 -7.59
CA ASP A 50 -7.04 0.69 -6.53
C ASP A 50 -7.97 1.85 -6.13
N PRO A 51 -8.67 1.75 -4.98
CA PRO A 51 -9.57 2.80 -4.51
C PRO A 51 -8.92 4.18 -4.42
N ALA A 52 -7.61 4.27 -4.18
CA ALA A 52 -6.90 5.55 -4.06
C ALA A 52 -6.82 6.35 -5.38
N LEU A 53 -7.20 5.71 -6.49
CA LEU A 53 -7.22 6.27 -7.83
C LEU A 53 -8.64 6.54 -8.33
N LYS A 54 -9.66 6.57 -7.46
CA LYS A 54 -11.08 6.75 -7.85
C LYS A 54 -11.41 8.04 -8.60
N GLN A 55 -10.56 9.05 -8.48
CA GLN A 55 -10.61 10.27 -9.29
C GLN A 55 -10.37 10.00 -10.79
N TYR A 56 -9.84 8.83 -11.15
CA TYR A 56 -9.70 8.34 -12.52
C TYR A 56 -10.85 7.40 -12.88
N GLN A 57 -11.35 7.53 -14.12
CA GLN A 57 -12.48 6.74 -14.62
C GLN A 57 -12.25 5.22 -14.48
N ASN A 58 -11.00 4.79 -14.70
CA ASN A 58 -10.56 3.42 -14.50
C ASN A 58 -9.45 3.40 -13.45
N ALA A 59 -9.86 3.38 -12.18
CA ALA A 59 -9.00 3.35 -10.99
C ALA A 59 -8.24 2.02 -10.85
N TYR A 60 -7.38 1.70 -11.81
CA TYR A 60 -6.62 0.46 -11.88
C TYR A 60 -5.12 0.76 -11.90
N ARG A 61 -4.37 -0.02 -11.11
CA ARG A 61 -2.91 -0.12 -11.18
C ARG A 61 -2.48 -1.41 -11.85
N ALA A 62 -1.22 -1.48 -12.22
CA ALA A 62 -0.59 -2.74 -12.63
C ALA A 62 -0.19 -3.56 -11.39
N THR A 63 -0.34 -4.88 -11.44
CA THR A 63 0.31 -5.78 -10.49
C THR A 63 1.83 -5.73 -10.64
N ASP A 64 2.55 -6.30 -9.67
CA ASP A 64 3.94 -6.69 -9.91
C ASP A 64 4.02 -7.60 -11.16
N PRO A 65 5.11 -7.52 -11.94
CA PRO A 65 5.34 -8.36 -13.10
C PRO A 65 5.48 -9.83 -12.71
N SER A 66 4.78 -10.67 -13.46
CA SER A 66 5.02 -12.11 -13.51
C SER A 66 5.89 -12.44 -14.72
N PHE A 67 6.74 -13.45 -14.57
CA PHE A 67 7.73 -13.88 -15.56
C PHE A 67 7.47 -15.33 -15.96
N THR A 68 7.79 -15.66 -17.20
CA THR A 68 7.73 -17.06 -17.67
C THR A 68 8.80 -17.92 -16.97
N ASP A 69 9.97 -17.33 -16.68
CA ASP A 69 11.05 -17.95 -15.93
C ASP A 69 10.92 -17.65 -14.41
N PRO A 70 10.74 -18.68 -13.56
CA PRO A 70 10.66 -18.51 -12.10
C PRO A 70 11.93 -17.94 -11.45
N GLU A 71 13.12 -18.23 -12.00
CA GLU A 71 14.39 -17.72 -11.45
C GLU A 71 14.49 -16.21 -11.66
N ARG A 72 14.16 -15.74 -12.86
CA ARG A 72 14.03 -14.31 -13.18
C ARG A 72 13.01 -13.61 -12.28
N GLY A 73 11.86 -14.23 -12.03
CA GLY A 73 10.87 -13.69 -11.10
C GLY A 73 11.36 -13.62 -9.64
N THR A 74 12.25 -14.52 -9.24
CA THR A 74 12.89 -14.48 -7.92
C THR A 74 13.94 -13.38 -7.84
N ALA A 75 14.80 -13.27 -8.86
CA ALA A 75 15.79 -12.21 -8.97
C ALA A 75 15.15 -10.81 -9.00
N TRP A 76 14.06 -10.65 -9.76
CA TRP A 76 13.32 -9.39 -9.82
C TRP A 76 12.72 -8.99 -8.47
N ARG A 77 12.11 -9.94 -7.73
CA ARG A 77 11.59 -9.66 -6.38
C ARG A 77 12.69 -9.30 -5.39
N ALA A 78 13.85 -9.95 -5.47
CA ALA A 78 15.01 -9.60 -4.65
C ALA A 78 15.50 -8.17 -4.95
N ALA A 79 15.60 -7.79 -6.23
CA ALA A 79 15.95 -6.43 -6.64
C ALA A 79 14.91 -5.39 -6.17
N ARG A 80 13.60 -5.71 -6.26
CA ARG A 80 12.53 -4.83 -5.77
C ARG A 80 12.61 -4.62 -4.26
N ARG A 81 12.81 -5.68 -3.47
CA ARG A 81 12.99 -5.55 -2.01
C ARG A 81 14.19 -4.69 -1.67
N ARG A 82 15.31 -4.87 -2.38
CA ARG A 82 16.48 -4.01 -2.22
C ARG A 82 16.18 -2.54 -2.54
N ALA A 83 15.39 -2.27 -3.58
CA ALA A 83 14.94 -0.92 -3.91
C ALA A 83 14.08 -0.31 -2.78
N LEU A 84 13.15 -1.09 -2.21
CA LEU A 84 12.35 -0.67 -1.05
C LEU A 84 13.25 -0.34 0.15
N ASP A 85 14.21 -1.22 0.47
CA ASP A 85 15.16 -1.00 1.57
C ASP A 85 15.99 0.28 1.35
N GLN A 86 16.47 0.51 0.12
CA GLN A 86 17.19 1.74 -0.26
C GLN A 86 16.39 3.02 -0.01
N VAL A 87 15.08 2.98 -0.29
CA VAL A 87 14.17 4.11 -0.03
C VAL A 87 13.91 4.27 1.46
N LEU A 88 13.74 3.17 2.21
CA LEU A 88 13.57 3.21 3.66
C LEU A 88 14.82 3.74 4.38
N ASP A 89 16.01 3.32 3.95
CA ASP A 89 17.29 3.88 4.40
C ASP A 89 17.37 5.39 4.11
N ALA A 90 16.90 5.81 2.92
CA ALA A 90 16.86 7.20 2.55
C ALA A 90 15.90 8.03 3.42
N VAL A 91 14.76 7.47 3.81
CA VAL A 91 13.84 8.10 4.76
C VAL A 91 14.49 8.17 6.15
N ALA A 92 15.07 7.07 6.63
CA ALA A 92 15.66 6.96 7.96
C ALA A 92 16.82 7.94 8.19
N ASP A 93 17.66 8.14 7.18
CA ASP A 93 18.79 9.07 7.25
C ASP A 93 18.44 10.52 6.86
N SER A 94 17.16 10.81 6.57
CA SER A 94 16.71 12.15 6.18
C SER A 94 16.34 13.02 7.37
N GLU A 95 16.33 14.34 7.15
CA GLU A 95 15.77 15.30 8.11
C GLU A 95 14.25 15.12 8.35
N TRP A 96 13.59 14.31 7.52
CA TRP A 96 12.13 14.10 7.55
C TRP A 96 11.71 12.88 8.38
N VAL A 97 12.66 12.11 8.92
CA VAL A 97 12.38 10.86 9.65
C VAL A 97 11.35 11.04 10.79
N ASP A 98 11.45 12.14 11.53
CA ASP A 98 10.54 12.44 12.65
C ASP A 98 9.15 12.94 12.18
N SER A 99 9.01 13.23 10.88
CA SER A 99 7.78 13.71 10.26
C SER A 99 7.02 12.63 9.49
N LEU A 100 7.54 11.39 9.47
CA LEU A 100 7.01 10.30 8.67
C LEU A 100 6.78 9.06 9.54
N VAL A 101 5.51 8.71 9.73
CA VAL A 101 5.11 7.51 10.46
C VAL A 101 4.74 6.42 9.47
N LEU A 102 5.57 5.38 9.40
CA LEU A 102 5.33 4.21 8.56
C LEU A 102 4.07 3.46 9.00
N ARG A 103 3.30 2.99 8.02
CA ARG A 103 2.14 2.12 8.23
C ARG A 103 2.01 1.13 7.08
N GLY A 104 0.91 0.37 7.08
CA GLY A 104 0.54 -0.47 5.95
C GLY A 104 1.41 -1.71 5.79
N SER A 105 1.59 -2.14 4.54
CA SER A 105 2.01 -3.52 4.23
C SER A 105 3.47 -3.83 4.57
N MET A 106 4.34 -2.81 4.63
CA MET A 106 5.72 -3.00 5.07
C MET A 106 5.81 -3.56 6.49
N LEU A 107 5.01 -3.02 7.42
CA LEU A 107 5.04 -3.46 8.82
C LEU A 107 4.58 -4.92 8.97
N MET A 108 3.67 -5.37 8.09
CA MET A 108 3.24 -6.77 8.06
C MET A 108 4.42 -7.71 7.80
N SER A 109 5.33 -7.37 6.88
CA SER A 109 6.53 -8.19 6.63
C SER A 109 7.48 -8.26 7.83
N THR A 110 7.62 -7.16 8.58
CA THR A 110 8.44 -7.12 9.81
C THR A 110 7.85 -8.01 10.90
N TRP A 111 6.52 -7.98 11.08
CA TRP A 111 5.87 -8.73 12.16
C TRP A 111 5.62 -10.20 11.83
N PHE A 112 5.31 -10.53 10.58
CA PHE A 112 4.83 -11.87 10.17
C PHE A 112 5.75 -12.61 9.20
N GLY A 113 6.84 -11.98 8.75
CA GLY A 113 7.83 -12.61 7.87
C GLY A 113 7.18 -13.28 6.65
N ALA A 114 7.43 -14.57 6.46
CA ALA A 114 6.92 -15.32 5.30
C ALA A 114 5.39 -15.49 5.25
N GLN A 115 4.67 -15.24 6.36
CA GLN A 115 3.21 -15.25 6.35
C GLN A 115 2.65 -13.94 5.80
N ALA A 116 3.40 -12.84 5.86
CA ALA A 116 3.00 -11.61 5.22
C ALA A 116 2.97 -11.78 3.70
N ARG A 117 2.05 -11.05 3.07
CA ARG A 117 2.14 -10.81 1.63
C ARG A 117 3.36 -9.92 1.32
N GLU A 118 3.81 -9.88 0.07
CA GLU A 118 4.86 -8.93 -0.31
C GLU A 118 4.36 -7.50 -0.06
N PRO A 119 5.19 -6.62 0.52
CA PRO A 119 4.84 -5.21 0.63
C PRO A 119 4.65 -4.58 -0.75
N GLY A 120 3.52 -3.90 -0.94
CA GLY A 120 3.16 -3.30 -2.23
C GLY A 120 3.74 -1.89 -2.42
N ASP A 121 3.80 -1.14 -1.33
CA ASP A 121 4.04 0.29 -1.24
C ASP A 121 4.62 0.64 0.14
N LEU A 122 5.18 1.84 0.25
CA LEU A 122 5.58 2.46 1.51
C LEU A 122 4.52 3.50 1.90
N ASP A 123 3.67 3.18 2.87
CA ASP A 123 2.63 4.09 3.35
C ASP A 123 3.12 4.92 4.53
N PHE A 124 3.00 6.24 4.46
CA PHE A 124 3.36 7.15 5.53
C PHE A 124 2.19 8.05 5.95
N VAL A 125 2.01 8.21 7.26
CA VAL A 125 1.27 9.35 7.82
C VAL A 125 2.27 10.48 8.03
N VAL A 126 1.98 11.65 7.46
CA VAL A 126 2.79 12.86 7.64
C VAL A 126 2.37 13.56 8.94
N VAL A 127 3.34 13.78 9.82
CA VAL A 127 3.17 14.44 11.11
C VAL A 127 4.04 15.71 11.20
N PRO A 128 3.66 16.72 12.01
CA PRO A 128 2.43 16.82 12.78
C PRO A 128 1.21 17.02 11.88
N ARG A 129 0.00 16.75 12.40
CA ARG A 129 -1.28 16.92 11.69
C ARG A 129 -1.45 18.29 11.01
N SER A 130 -0.84 19.34 11.56
CA SER A 130 -0.90 20.69 10.99
C SER A 130 -0.10 20.83 9.70
N TRP A 131 0.74 19.86 9.32
CA TRP A 131 1.40 19.81 8.04
C TRP A 131 0.36 19.59 6.94
N ARG A 132 0.21 20.58 6.07
CA ARG A 132 -0.73 20.53 4.95
C ARG A 132 -0.06 20.06 3.67
N ILE A 133 -0.83 19.39 2.82
CA ILE A 133 -0.36 18.92 1.51
C ILE A 133 0.23 20.05 0.64
N ASP A 134 -0.33 21.26 0.73
CA ASP A 134 0.07 22.47 0.00
C ASP A 134 1.21 23.27 0.67
N ASP A 135 1.77 22.77 1.76
CA ASP A 135 2.92 23.38 2.42
C ASP A 135 4.18 23.22 1.55
N GLY A 136 4.97 24.28 1.39
CA GLY A 136 6.22 24.24 0.62
C GLY A 136 7.26 23.25 1.19
N ARG A 137 7.10 22.79 2.44
CA ARG A 137 7.89 21.67 2.99
C ARG A 137 7.62 20.35 2.27
N THR A 138 6.40 20.13 1.77
CA THR A 138 6.00 18.88 1.10
C THR A 138 6.81 18.63 -0.16
N GLU A 139 6.93 19.61 -1.05
CA GLU A 139 7.72 19.47 -2.29
C GLU A 139 9.20 19.23 -1.99
N ARG A 140 9.75 19.93 -0.98
CA ARG A 140 11.13 19.73 -0.54
C ARG A 140 11.36 18.33 0.01
N MET A 141 10.43 17.82 0.82
CA MET A 141 10.49 16.46 1.36
C MET A 141 10.51 15.43 0.23
N LEU A 142 9.55 15.49 -0.69
CA LEU A 142 9.46 14.53 -1.80
C LEU A 142 10.72 14.55 -2.68
N THR A 143 11.22 15.74 -3.02
CA THR A 143 12.43 15.91 -3.82
C THR A 143 13.66 15.34 -3.08
N ALA A 144 13.84 15.71 -1.81
CA ALA A 144 14.97 15.27 -1.01
C ALA A 144 14.98 13.75 -0.83
N LEU A 145 13.82 13.13 -0.60
CA LEU A 145 13.71 11.66 -0.47
C LEU A 145 14.07 10.95 -1.78
N ALA A 146 13.57 11.43 -2.93
CA ALA A 146 13.91 10.87 -4.23
C ALA A 146 15.42 11.00 -4.53
N GLU A 147 16.00 12.17 -4.27
CA GLU A 147 17.45 12.42 -4.44
C GLU A 147 18.30 11.55 -3.50
N ALA A 148 17.93 11.47 -2.21
CA ALA A 148 18.63 10.65 -1.23
C ALA A 148 18.56 9.15 -1.55
N ALA A 149 17.44 8.67 -2.10
CA ALA A 149 17.32 7.30 -2.58
C ALA A 149 18.17 7.06 -3.84
N GLY A 150 18.20 8.01 -4.78
CA GLY A 150 19.02 7.92 -6.00
C GLY A 150 20.52 8.06 -5.76
N ALA A 151 20.95 8.78 -4.73
CA ALA A 151 22.35 8.93 -4.36
C ALA A 151 22.94 7.69 -3.68
N ARG A 152 22.09 6.77 -3.21
CA ARG A 152 22.53 5.50 -2.62
C ARG A 152 23.00 4.55 -3.71
N ALA A 153 24.31 4.31 -3.75
CA ALA A 153 24.83 3.12 -4.39
C ALA A 153 24.36 1.87 -3.62
N GLY A 154 24.11 0.76 -4.30
CA GLY A 154 23.74 -0.44 -3.56
C GLY A 154 23.91 -1.73 -4.32
N THR A 155 25.10 -2.31 -4.23
CA THR A 155 25.23 -3.77 -4.14
C THR A 155 24.68 -4.20 -2.77
N GLY A 156 23.48 -4.76 -2.76
CA GLY A 156 22.85 -5.28 -1.53
C GLY A 156 23.49 -6.57 -1.02
N ALA A 157 23.07 -7.02 0.16
CA ALA A 157 23.33 -8.39 0.61
C ALA A 157 22.83 -9.37 -0.45
N GLY A 158 23.71 -10.24 -0.96
CA GLY A 158 23.41 -11.14 -2.08
C GLY A 158 23.85 -10.64 -3.47
N GLY A 159 24.54 -9.50 -3.57
CA GLY A 159 25.21 -9.06 -4.80
C GLY A 159 24.27 -8.47 -5.88
N VAL A 160 23.02 -8.18 -5.53
CA VAL A 160 22.06 -7.54 -6.44
C VAL A 160 22.35 -6.04 -6.48
N ASP A 161 22.69 -5.53 -7.66
CA ASP A 161 22.92 -4.11 -7.91
C ASP A 161 21.59 -3.44 -8.31
N VAL A 162 21.20 -2.40 -7.57
CA VAL A 162 19.97 -1.63 -7.79
C VAL A 162 20.29 -0.15 -7.81
N GLY A 163 19.86 0.51 -8.88
CA GLY A 163 19.93 1.97 -9.03
C GLY A 163 18.54 2.60 -9.05
N ILE A 164 18.34 3.65 -8.25
CA ILE A 164 17.10 4.43 -8.19
C ILE A 164 17.27 5.72 -9.01
N SER A 165 16.23 6.08 -9.79
CA SER A 165 16.23 7.28 -10.64
C SER A 165 15.38 8.40 -10.02
N ALA A 166 16.03 9.30 -9.28
CA ALA A 166 15.38 10.49 -8.72
C ALA A 166 14.71 11.36 -9.80
N ARG A 167 15.39 11.56 -10.95
CA ARG A 167 14.85 12.32 -12.10
C ARG A 167 13.62 11.68 -12.74
N GLY A 168 13.43 10.38 -12.54
CA GLY A 168 12.25 9.66 -13.01
C GLY A 168 11.09 9.68 -12.02
N ALA A 169 11.25 10.30 -10.85
CA ALA A 169 10.20 10.36 -9.85
C ALA A 169 8.97 11.12 -10.36
N VAL A 170 7.80 10.60 -10.04
CA VAL A 170 6.51 11.17 -10.44
C VAL A 170 5.63 11.24 -9.21
N VAL A 171 5.00 12.40 -9.01
CA VAL A 171 4.04 12.64 -7.93
C VAL A 171 2.66 12.85 -8.53
N GLU A 172 1.64 12.28 -7.88
CA GLU A 172 0.24 12.41 -8.23
C GLU A 172 -0.59 12.58 -6.95
N ASP A 173 -1.65 13.39 -7.03
CA ASP A 173 -2.64 13.45 -5.97
C ASP A 173 -3.38 12.11 -5.90
N ILE A 174 -3.50 11.58 -4.68
CA ILE A 174 -4.33 10.42 -4.39
C ILE A 174 -5.38 10.80 -3.34
N TRP A 175 -6.58 10.29 -3.54
CA TRP A 175 -7.64 10.39 -2.54
C TRP A 175 -7.61 9.12 -1.73
N THR A 176 -6.98 9.19 -0.57
CA THR A 176 -6.84 8.02 0.29
C THR A 176 -8.21 7.78 0.95
N TYR A 177 -9.02 6.93 0.31
CA TYR A 177 -10.33 6.45 0.77
C TYR A 177 -11.42 7.55 0.87
N ASP A 178 -11.36 8.58 0.02
CA ASP A 178 -12.26 9.75 0.05
C ASP A 178 -12.15 10.64 1.32
N ARG A 179 -11.15 10.43 2.19
CA ARG A 179 -11.10 11.06 3.53
C ARG A 179 -10.14 12.23 3.65
N VAL A 180 -8.89 11.98 3.28
CA VAL A 180 -7.77 12.86 3.58
C VAL A 180 -6.91 13.03 2.33
N PRO A 181 -6.38 14.25 2.11
CA PRO A 181 -5.53 14.51 0.97
C PRO A 181 -4.26 13.67 1.09
N GLY A 182 -3.86 13.06 -0.02
CA GLY A 182 -2.63 12.29 -0.09
C GLY A 182 -1.85 12.55 -1.37
N LEU A 183 -0.56 12.22 -1.33
CA LEU A 183 0.34 12.24 -2.48
C LEU A 183 0.93 10.85 -2.66
N ARG A 184 0.90 10.37 -3.90
CA ARG A 184 1.63 9.18 -4.31
C ARG A 184 2.85 9.59 -5.10
N MET A 185 4.02 9.21 -4.61
CA MET A 185 5.28 9.30 -5.35
C MET A 185 5.67 7.92 -5.86
N VAL A 186 5.94 7.78 -7.15
CA VAL A 186 6.58 6.59 -7.71
C VAL A 186 8.00 6.94 -8.16
N VAL A 187 8.98 6.17 -7.70
CA VAL A 187 10.39 6.35 -8.05
C VAL A 187 10.87 5.13 -8.84
N PRO A 188 11.32 5.28 -10.09
CA PRO A 188 11.81 4.16 -10.88
C PRO A 188 13.10 3.58 -10.33
N TRP A 189 13.27 2.27 -10.44
CA TRP A 189 14.51 1.57 -10.17
C TRP A 189 14.88 0.64 -11.32
N GLY A 190 16.17 0.36 -11.46
CA GLY A 190 16.73 -0.57 -12.44
C GLY A 190 17.75 -1.49 -11.80
N SER A 191 17.94 -2.65 -12.42
CA SER A 191 18.98 -3.61 -12.06
C SER A 191 19.49 -4.29 -13.34
N PRO A 192 20.81 -4.46 -13.53
CA PRO A 192 21.36 -5.08 -14.74
C PRO A 192 20.72 -6.43 -15.05
N GLY A 193 20.24 -6.59 -16.29
CA GLY A 193 19.63 -7.85 -16.76
C GLY A 193 18.15 -8.06 -16.38
N LEU A 194 17.54 -7.15 -15.61
CA LEU A 194 16.14 -7.19 -15.20
C LEU A 194 15.36 -5.98 -15.79
N PRO A 195 14.04 -6.09 -16.01
CA PRO A 195 13.25 -5.02 -16.63
C PRO A 195 12.99 -3.79 -15.73
N GLY A 196 13.61 -3.71 -14.54
CA GLY A 196 13.40 -2.64 -13.57
C GLY A 196 11.99 -2.64 -12.98
N GLY A 197 11.63 -1.54 -12.32
CA GLY A 197 10.32 -1.36 -11.71
C GLY A 197 10.18 0.00 -11.03
N HIS A 198 9.26 0.09 -10.08
CA HIS A 198 9.00 1.32 -9.33
C HIS A 198 8.88 1.00 -7.85
N VAL A 199 9.34 1.90 -6.99
CA VAL A 199 8.95 1.95 -5.58
C VAL A 199 7.85 3.00 -5.46
N GLN A 200 6.73 2.61 -4.86
CA GLN A 200 5.61 3.51 -4.56
C GLN A 200 5.70 3.96 -3.10
N LEU A 201 5.56 5.26 -2.88
CA LEU A 201 5.43 5.88 -1.57
C LEU A 201 4.12 6.67 -1.53
N ASP A 202 3.28 6.38 -0.55
CA ASP A 202 2.01 7.06 -0.34
C ASP A 202 2.09 7.88 0.94
N PHE A 203 1.77 9.17 0.86
CA PHE A 203 1.83 10.11 1.96
C PHE A 203 0.42 10.61 2.26
N VAL A 204 -0.03 10.42 3.49
CA VAL A 204 -1.33 10.88 3.98
C VAL A 204 -1.15 12.06 4.91
N PHE A 205 -1.86 13.16 4.65
CA PHE A 205 -1.77 14.40 5.42
C PHE A 205 -3.01 14.61 6.29
N GLY A 206 -2.83 15.26 7.45
CA GLY A 206 -3.94 15.68 8.31
C GLY A 206 -4.60 14.56 9.15
N GLU A 207 -4.15 13.31 8.98
CA GLU A 207 -4.58 12.15 9.76
C GLU A 207 -4.26 12.34 11.25
N ARG A 208 -5.17 11.88 12.12
CA ARG A 208 -4.98 11.90 13.58
C ARG A 208 -4.57 10.52 14.05
N LEU A 209 -3.40 10.42 14.66
CA LEU A 209 -2.96 9.20 15.32
C LEU A 209 -3.62 9.10 16.71
N PRO A 210 -4.43 8.07 17.01
CA PRO A 210 -5.07 7.88 18.31
C PRO A 210 -4.08 7.51 19.43
N GLU A 211 -2.90 7.02 19.06
CA GLU A 211 -1.80 6.65 19.94
C GLU A 211 -0.48 7.14 19.31
N PRO A 212 0.57 7.41 20.10
CA PRO A 212 1.87 7.82 19.56
C PRO A 212 2.49 6.71 18.70
N PRO A 213 3.23 7.06 17.64
CA PRO A 213 4.00 6.07 16.88
C PRO A 213 5.17 5.54 17.70
N GLU A 214 5.62 4.33 17.38
CA GLU A 214 6.74 3.66 18.05
C GLU A 214 7.89 3.40 17.08
N PRO A 215 9.16 3.46 17.51
CA PRO A 215 10.28 3.10 16.67
C PRO A 215 10.24 1.59 16.33
N VAL A 216 10.45 1.25 15.07
CA VAL A 216 10.51 -0.13 14.57
C VAL A 216 11.75 -0.30 13.71
N GLU A 217 12.55 -1.33 14.01
CA GLU A 217 13.62 -1.80 13.14
C GLU A 217 13.04 -2.69 12.04
N LEU A 218 13.26 -2.31 10.79
CA LEU A 218 12.79 -3.03 9.61
C LEU A 218 13.77 -4.13 9.20
N SER A 219 13.33 -5.07 8.36
CA SER A 219 14.18 -6.18 7.91
C SER A 219 15.46 -5.75 7.20
N GLY A 220 15.47 -4.57 6.58
CA GLY A 220 16.64 -3.96 5.94
C GLY A 220 17.60 -3.25 6.90
N GLY A 221 17.25 -3.11 8.18
CA GLY A 221 18.04 -2.44 9.22
C GLY A 221 17.66 -0.98 9.48
N ALA A 222 16.86 -0.35 8.62
CA ALA A 222 16.34 0.99 8.84
C ALA A 222 15.44 1.04 10.09
N VAL A 223 15.59 2.09 10.90
CA VAL A 223 14.75 2.35 12.08
C VAL A 223 13.86 3.56 11.78
N LEU A 224 12.54 3.38 11.83
CA LEU A 224 11.55 4.42 11.57
C LEU A 224 10.48 4.45 12.66
N TYR A 225 9.82 5.59 12.85
CA TYR A 225 8.58 5.64 13.59
C TYR A 225 7.47 4.95 12.79
N ALA A 226 6.67 4.13 13.46
CA ALA A 226 5.63 3.33 12.84
C ALA A 226 4.36 3.25 13.68
N ALA A 227 3.24 2.96 13.02
CA ALA A 227 2.02 2.55 13.70
C ALA A 227 2.21 1.19 14.40
N THR A 228 1.58 1.01 15.57
CA THR A 228 1.63 -0.27 16.27
C THR A 228 0.80 -1.33 15.52
N PRO A 229 0.96 -2.63 15.85
CA PRO A 229 0.07 -3.68 15.37
C PRO A 229 -1.41 -3.43 15.73
N GLY A 230 -1.67 -2.87 16.92
CA GLY A 230 -3.03 -2.57 17.40
C GLY A 230 -3.71 -1.50 16.55
N LEU A 231 -3.01 -0.39 16.29
CA LEU A 231 -3.51 0.67 15.40
C LEU A 231 -3.67 0.18 13.97
N SER A 232 -2.72 -0.62 13.47
CA SER A 232 -2.82 -1.24 12.15
C SER A 232 -4.07 -2.10 12.02
N LEU A 233 -4.41 -2.91 13.03
CA LEU A 233 -5.63 -3.71 13.05
C LEU A 233 -6.88 -2.84 13.06
N ALA A 234 -6.93 -1.82 13.93
CA ALA A 234 -8.06 -0.91 14.03
C ALA A 234 -8.33 -0.17 12.70
N TRP A 235 -7.28 0.28 12.00
CA TRP A 235 -7.40 0.87 10.68
C TRP A 235 -7.90 -0.13 9.62
N LYS A 236 -7.40 -1.37 9.62
CA LYS A 236 -7.88 -2.39 8.68
C LYS A 236 -9.37 -2.67 8.86
N LEU A 237 -9.84 -2.78 10.12
CA LEU A 237 -11.26 -2.95 10.41
C LEU A 237 -12.08 -1.72 9.99
N MET A 238 -11.58 -0.51 10.23
CA MET A 238 -12.24 0.71 9.76
C MET A 238 -12.39 0.73 8.23
N TRP A 239 -11.36 0.33 7.47
CA TRP A 239 -11.46 0.26 6.00
C TRP A 239 -12.45 -0.80 5.55
N LEU A 240 -12.42 -1.99 6.16
CA LEU A 240 -13.36 -3.05 5.83
C LEU A 240 -14.82 -2.63 6.07
N ILE A 241 -15.09 -1.89 7.15
CA ILE A 241 -16.44 -1.49 7.55
C ILE A 241 -16.96 -0.30 6.73
N ASN A 242 -16.13 0.72 6.48
CA ASN A 242 -16.61 2.00 5.92
C ASN A 242 -16.32 2.17 4.43
N ASP A 243 -15.28 1.52 3.89
CA ASP A 243 -14.94 1.73 2.49
C ASP A 243 -15.98 1.04 1.61
N MET A 244 -16.55 1.78 0.66
CA MET A 244 -17.48 1.26 -0.34
C MET A 244 -16.90 0.08 -1.15
N TYR A 245 -15.58 -0.10 -1.15
CA TYR A 245 -14.87 -1.17 -1.84
C TYR A 245 -13.88 -1.88 -0.91
N GLY A 246 -14.37 -2.57 0.12
CA GLY A 246 -13.53 -3.37 1.03
C GLY A 246 -12.60 -4.33 0.27
N GLN A 247 -11.29 -4.24 0.50
CA GLN A 247 -10.30 -4.98 -0.29
C GLN A 247 -9.89 -6.29 0.38
N GLY A 248 -9.75 -7.38 -0.40
CA GLY A 248 -9.31 -8.68 0.12
C GLY A 248 -7.94 -8.66 0.81
N LYS A 249 -7.02 -7.77 0.39
CA LYS A 249 -5.72 -7.56 1.05
C LYS A 249 -5.87 -7.07 2.50
N ASP A 250 -6.90 -6.26 2.77
CA ASP A 250 -7.15 -5.69 4.09
C ASP A 250 -7.78 -6.74 5.02
N LEU A 251 -8.66 -7.60 4.50
CA LEU A 251 -9.12 -8.79 5.22
C LEU A 251 -7.95 -9.73 5.58
N TYR A 252 -7.08 -10.03 4.62
CA TYR A 252 -5.91 -10.87 4.86
C TYR A 252 -5.00 -10.31 5.96
N ASP A 253 -4.65 -9.03 5.87
CA ASP A 253 -3.79 -8.36 6.85
C ASP A 253 -4.48 -8.28 8.23
N ALA A 254 -5.79 -8.00 8.28
CA ALA A 254 -6.57 -7.95 9.52
C ALA A 254 -6.60 -9.30 10.24
N VAL A 255 -6.72 -10.42 9.51
CA VAL A 255 -6.67 -11.76 10.10
C VAL A 255 -5.34 -12.02 10.78
N LEU A 256 -4.22 -11.77 10.09
CA LEU A 256 -2.88 -11.98 10.66
C LEU A 256 -2.66 -11.13 11.91
N LEU A 257 -3.10 -9.87 11.88
CA LEU A 257 -3.04 -8.97 13.02
C LEU A 257 -3.89 -9.46 14.18
N ALA A 258 -5.18 -9.76 13.96
CA ALA A 258 -6.13 -10.13 15.00
C ALA A 258 -5.78 -11.46 15.69
N GLU A 259 -5.21 -12.43 14.96
CA GLU A 259 -4.82 -13.72 15.54
C GLU A 259 -3.61 -13.62 16.49
N ARG A 260 -2.81 -12.55 16.39
CA ARG A 260 -1.61 -12.34 17.21
C ARG A 260 -1.73 -11.19 18.21
N HIS A 261 -2.52 -10.17 17.88
CA HIS A 261 -2.68 -8.94 18.64
C HIS A 261 -4.17 -8.76 18.97
N PRO A 262 -4.59 -8.96 20.23
CA PRO A 262 -5.97 -8.77 20.63
C PRO A 262 -6.47 -7.36 20.27
N LEU A 263 -7.66 -7.30 19.68
CA LEU A 263 -8.31 -6.03 19.35
C LEU A 263 -8.63 -5.23 20.62
N SER A 264 -8.17 -3.98 20.68
CA SER A 264 -8.64 -3.00 21.66
C SER A 264 -9.87 -2.29 21.12
N ARG A 265 -11.02 -2.47 21.78
CA ARG A 265 -12.28 -1.83 21.39
C ARG A 265 -12.21 -0.30 21.54
N ASP A 266 -11.53 0.19 22.57
CA ASP A 266 -11.33 1.63 22.77
C ASP A 266 -10.50 2.25 21.65
N LEU A 267 -9.46 1.55 21.20
CA LEU A 267 -8.64 2.00 20.07
C LEU A 267 -9.44 1.97 18.76
N LEU A 268 -10.23 0.92 18.53
CA LEU A 268 -11.12 0.83 17.38
C LEU A 268 -12.08 2.03 17.34
N HIS A 269 -12.80 2.29 18.43
CA HIS A 269 -13.72 3.42 18.50
C HIS A 269 -12.99 4.78 18.38
N ALA A 270 -11.78 4.89 18.92
CA ALA A 270 -10.97 6.09 18.75
C ALA A 270 -10.61 6.33 17.29
N VAL A 271 -10.21 5.29 16.54
CA VAL A 271 -9.92 5.37 15.11
C VAL A 271 -11.14 5.88 14.34
N PHE A 272 -12.33 5.27 14.52
CA PHE A 272 -13.56 5.69 13.86
C PHE A 272 -13.96 7.14 14.19
N ARG A 273 -13.86 7.52 15.47
CA ARG A 273 -14.15 8.89 15.90
C ARG A 273 -13.20 9.91 15.31
N LEU A 274 -11.91 9.59 15.21
CA LEU A 274 -10.89 10.52 14.73
C LEU A 274 -10.85 10.62 13.20
N SER A 275 -11.23 9.57 12.48
CA SER A 275 -11.40 9.59 11.03
C SER A 275 -12.68 10.33 10.60
N GLY A 276 -13.67 10.41 11.49
CA GLY A 276 -14.98 11.03 11.19
C GLY A 276 -15.97 10.07 10.52
N GLU A 277 -15.65 8.78 10.48
CA GLU A 277 -16.33 7.76 9.69
C GLU A 277 -17.23 6.87 10.55
N TRP A 278 -18.13 7.46 11.34
CA TRP A 278 -19.10 6.66 12.10
C TRP A 278 -20.17 6.09 11.16
N PRO A 279 -20.35 4.76 11.08
CA PRO A 279 -21.48 4.20 10.39
C PRO A 279 -22.74 4.56 11.19
N TYR A 280 -23.54 5.49 10.66
CA TYR A 280 -24.86 5.88 11.18
C TYR A 280 -24.86 6.65 12.53
N HIS A 281 -26.05 6.95 13.06
CA HIS A 281 -26.27 7.69 14.32
C HIS A 281 -25.85 6.92 15.60
N ARG A 282 -25.00 5.90 15.51
CA ARG A 282 -24.55 5.06 16.64
C ARG A 282 -23.18 5.52 17.12
N GLU A 283 -22.91 5.36 18.42
CA GLU A 283 -21.64 5.77 19.06
C GLU A 283 -20.67 4.59 19.30
N HIS A 284 -20.96 3.40 18.78
CA HIS A 284 -20.15 2.20 18.98
C HIS A 284 -20.23 1.23 17.79
N ILE A 285 -19.10 0.62 17.47
CA ILE A 285 -18.97 -0.44 16.46
C ILE A 285 -19.39 -1.76 17.11
N LEU A 286 -20.19 -2.52 16.38
CA LEU A 286 -20.72 -3.81 16.79
C LEU A 286 -20.00 -4.95 16.06
N LEU A 287 -20.11 -6.16 16.60
CA LEU A 287 -19.58 -7.34 15.93
C LEU A 287 -20.28 -7.58 14.58
N GLU A 288 -21.57 -7.23 14.47
CA GLU A 288 -22.34 -7.34 13.21
C GLU A 288 -21.71 -6.55 12.07
N ASP A 289 -21.15 -5.36 12.36
CA ASP A 289 -20.48 -4.52 11.36
C ASP A 289 -19.24 -5.25 10.79
N VAL A 290 -18.48 -5.94 11.65
CA VAL A 290 -17.30 -6.71 11.21
C VAL A 290 -17.72 -7.94 10.41
N VAL A 291 -18.79 -8.63 10.82
CA VAL A 291 -19.31 -9.82 10.13
C VAL A 291 -19.78 -9.46 8.71
N GLU A 292 -20.55 -8.38 8.58
CA GLU A 292 -21.01 -7.89 7.28
C GLU A 292 -19.83 -7.48 6.39
N ALA A 293 -18.93 -6.66 6.92
CA ALA A 293 -17.74 -6.19 6.21
C ALA A 293 -16.86 -7.33 5.70
N ALA A 294 -16.59 -8.34 6.54
CA ALA A 294 -15.75 -9.47 6.18
C ALA A 294 -16.37 -10.34 5.07
N GLY A 295 -17.70 -10.41 4.99
CA GLY A 295 -18.42 -11.16 3.95
C GLY A 295 -18.54 -10.45 2.59
N CYS A 296 -18.26 -9.14 2.53
CA CYS A 296 -18.50 -8.31 1.35
C CYS A 296 -17.22 -7.84 0.64
N VAL A 297 -16.05 -8.42 0.95
CA VAL A 297 -14.77 -7.96 0.40
C VAL A 297 -14.53 -8.38 -1.07
N GLU A 298 -13.84 -7.53 -1.82
CA GLU A 298 -13.37 -7.83 -3.17
C GLU A 298 -12.17 -8.79 -3.16
N TRP A 299 -12.43 -10.08 -2.96
CA TRP A 299 -11.40 -11.13 -2.89
C TRP A 299 -10.67 -11.36 -4.23
N ASN A 300 -11.38 -11.16 -5.36
CA ASN A 300 -10.88 -11.44 -6.71
C ASN A 300 -9.61 -10.65 -7.06
N HIS A 301 -9.51 -9.40 -6.62
CA HIS A 301 -8.33 -8.58 -6.83
C HIS A 301 -7.13 -9.07 -6.02
N PHE A 302 -7.36 -9.50 -4.76
CA PHE A 302 -6.30 -10.08 -3.93
C PHE A 302 -5.74 -11.38 -4.55
N VAL A 303 -6.60 -12.28 -5.00
CA VAL A 303 -6.16 -13.58 -5.56
C VAL A 303 -5.58 -13.46 -6.97
N THR A 304 -5.75 -12.31 -7.64
CA THR A 304 -5.05 -11.98 -8.89
C THR A 304 -3.54 -11.89 -8.65
N GLU A 305 -3.14 -11.36 -7.49
CA GLU A 305 -1.74 -11.27 -7.04
C GLU A 305 -1.31 -12.50 -6.20
N TYR A 306 -2.26 -13.14 -5.51
CA TYR A 306 -2.01 -14.29 -4.64
C TYR A 306 -2.90 -15.51 -4.95
N PRO A 307 -2.70 -16.20 -6.10
CA PRO A 307 -3.60 -17.27 -6.56
C PRO A 307 -3.75 -18.46 -5.62
N ARG A 308 -2.76 -18.69 -4.73
CA ARG A 308 -2.78 -19.74 -3.70
C ARG A 308 -3.92 -19.58 -2.66
N PHE A 309 -4.58 -18.43 -2.63
CA PHE A 309 -5.69 -18.14 -1.72
C PHE A 309 -7.05 -18.07 -2.44
N ARG A 310 -7.14 -18.50 -3.70
CA ARG A 310 -8.33 -18.35 -4.57
C ARG A 310 -9.64 -18.67 -3.86
N ASP A 311 -9.73 -19.84 -3.23
CA ASP A 311 -10.98 -20.37 -2.67
C ASP A 311 -11.04 -20.26 -1.14
N ARG A 312 -10.33 -19.26 -0.57
CA ARG A 312 -10.18 -19.11 0.89
C ARG A 312 -10.83 -17.84 1.46
N GLY A 313 -11.59 -17.08 0.66
CA GLY A 313 -12.23 -15.84 1.12
C GLY A 313 -13.07 -16.04 2.39
N ASP A 314 -14.02 -16.99 2.34
CA ASP A 314 -14.91 -17.31 3.46
C ASP A 314 -14.12 -17.78 4.70
N GLU A 315 -13.07 -18.59 4.49
CA GLU A 315 -12.20 -19.05 5.58
C GLU A 315 -11.53 -17.87 6.30
N PHE A 316 -11.03 -16.87 5.56
CA PHE A 316 -10.42 -15.68 6.16
C PHE A 316 -11.45 -14.78 6.84
N ALA A 317 -12.67 -14.69 6.30
CA ALA A 317 -13.77 -13.97 6.96
C ALA A 317 -14.11 -14.61 8.32
N GLU A 318 -14.30 -15.92 8.36
CA GLU A 318 -14.57 -16.67 9.60
C GLU A 318 -13.44 -16.53 10.63
N ARG A 319 -12.18 -16.58 10.17
CA ARG A 319 -10.99 -16.39 11.02
C ARG A 319 -10.98 -15.00 11.65
N LEU A 320 -11.26 -13.96 10.86
CA LEU A 320 -11.30 -12.59 11.38
C LEU A 320 -12.37 -12.45 12.47
N VAL A 321 -13.61 -12.85 12.16
CA VAL A 321 -14.74 -12.76 13.10
C VAL A 321 -14.42 -13.49 14.40
N ARG A 322 -13.91 -14.71 14.32
CA ARG A 322 -13.51 -15.49 15.51
C ARG A 322 -12.44 -14.79 16.32
N ALA A 323 -11.42 -14.23 15.68
CA ALA A 323 -10.30 -13.58 16.36
C ALA A 323 -10.73 -12.28 17.07
N VAL A 324 -11.66 -11.50 16.50
CA VAL A 324 -12.10 -10.22 17.08
C VAL A 324 -13.26 -10.36 18.07
N THR A 325 -14.06 -11.43 17.99
CA THR A 325 -15.24 -11.67 18.85
C THR A 325 -14.97 -11.40 20.35
N PRO A 326 -13.84 -11.82 20.96
CA PRO A 326 -13.58 -11.57 22.38
C PRO A 326 -13.61 -10.09 22.77
N ALA A 327 -13.27 -9.17 21.87
CA ALA A 327 -13.30 -7.73 22.10
C ALA A 327 -14.73 -7.15 22.16
N PHE A 328 -15.71 -7.85 21.57
CA PHE A 328 -17.12 -7.45 21.52
C PHE A 328 -17.99 -8.17 22.56
N THR A 329 -17.53 -9.30 23.11
CA THR A 329 -18.24 -10.03 24.18
C THR A 329 -18.06 -9.42 25.56
N ARG A 330 -17.09 -8.51 25.74
CA ARG A 330 -16.84 -7.80 27.00
C ARG A 330 -17.72 -6.55 27.11
N ASP A 331 -19.02 -6.76 27.03
CA ASP A 331 -20.05 -5.87 27.58
C ASP A 331 -20.83 -6.68 28.63
N GLY A 332 -20.19 -6.83 29.79
CA GLY A 332 -20.72 -7.40 31.01
C GLY A 332 -20.20 -6.60 32.18
N GLY A 333 -20.66 -5.34 32.28
CA GLY A 333 -20.38 -4.39 33.34
C GLY A 333 -21.41 -3.27 33.32
#